data_AF-A0A2N1TYL6-F1
#
_entry.id   AF-A0A2N1TYL6-F1
#
_cell.length_a   1.000
_cell.length_b   1.000
_cell.length_c   1.000
_cell.angle_alpha   90.00
_cell.angle_beta   90.00
_cell.angle_gamma   90.00
#
_symmetry.space_group_name_H-M   'P 1'
#
loop_
_entity.id
_entity.type
_entity.pdbx_description
1 polymer ?
#
loop_
_entity_poly.entity_id
_entity_poly.type
_entity_poly.pdbx_seq_one_letter_code
_entity_poly.pdbx_strand_id
1 'polypeptide(L)'
;MKNTLVRGFSFIELVLTLVVIGLALLPILSTYSASHQNTRATMEEVTSVNFASELLEALQALPFDQLCLMNSAIEFSSGNFSPDPFATAMAKGNHHGLGARPLPEGFEITLLIDTYPDSGLLIADAKMLRISVTVRWGQRRRHIQLLTLKGRY
;
A
#
# COMPACT_ATOMS: atom_id res chain seq x y z
N MET A 1 -43.83 -19.46 57.51
CA MET A 1 -42.55 -18.83 57.09
C MET A 1 -41.92 -19.70 56.01
N LYS A 2 -41.72 -19.17 54.79
CA LYS A 2 -41.09 -19.90 53.68
C LYS A 2 -39.58 -19.88 53.89
N ASN A 3 -38.98 -21.02 54.21
CA ASN A 3 -37.53 -21.18 54.27
C ASN A 3 -36.96 -21.06 52.86
N THR A 4 -36.33 -19.94 52.55
CA THR A 4 -35.49 -19.78 51.36
C THR A 4 -34.20 -20.54 51.59
N LEU A 5 -34.15 -21.78 51.10
CA LEU A 5 -32.92 -22.57 51.03
C LEU A 5 -31.93 -21.88 50.09
N VAL A 6 -30.99 -21.12 50.67
CA VAL A 6 -29.81 -20.64 49.95
C VAL A 6 -28.90 -21.86 49.75
N ARG A 7 -29.03 -22.52 48.60
CA ARG A 7 -28.10 -23.59 48.19
C ARG A 7 -26.78 -22.92 47.81
N GLY A 8 -25.76 -23.12 48.65
CA GLY A 8 -24.39 -22.73 48.33
C GLY A 8 -23.89 -23.46 47.08
N PHE A 9 -23.14 -22.74 46.25
CA PHE A 9 -22.61 -23.23 44.98
C PHE A 9 -21.59 -24.35 45.23
N SER A 10 -21.77 -25.51 44.60
CA SER A 10 -20.84 -26.63 44.76
C SER A 10 -19.55 -26.37 43.99
N PHE A 11 -18.39 -26.76 44.54
CA PHE A 11 -17.09 -26.62 43.85
C PHE A 11 -17.10 -27.28 42.46
N ILE A 12 -17.81 -28.41 42.32
CA ILE A 12 -17.97 -29.10 41.03
C ILE A 12 -18.70 -28.22 40.01
N GLU A 13 -19.71 -27.48 40.45
CA GLU A 13 -20.55 -26.61 39.62
C GLU A 13 -19.76 -25.39 39.14
N LEU A 14 -18.84 -24.90 39.98
CA LEU A 14 -17.88 -23.85 39.64
C LEU A 14 -16.86 -24.30 38.60
N VAL A 15 -16.30 -25.48 38.76
CA VAL A 15 -15.37 -26.03 37.75
C VAL A 15 -16.11 -26.27 36.43
N LEU A 16 -17.33 -26.80 36.48
CA LEU A 16 -18.13 -27.09 35.28
C LEU A 16 -18.54 -25.81 34.53
N THR A 17 -18.97 -24.77 35.25
CA THR A 17 -19.26 -23.46 34.64
C THR A 17 -18.02 -22.83 34.01
N LEU A 18 -16.85 -22.94 34.64
CA LEU A 18 -15.61 -22.40 34.10
C LEU A 18 -15.17 -23.13 32.82
N VAL A 19 -15.34 -24.46 32.76
CA VAL A 19 -15.10 -25.25 31.54
C VAL A 19 -16.06 -24.88 30.42
N VAL A 20 -17.35 -24.72 30.73
CA VAL A 20 -18.37 -24.32 29.73
C VAL A 20 -18.09 -22.92 29.18
N ILE A 21 -17.69 -21.97 30.03
CA ILE A 21 -17.27 -20.63 29.60
C ILE A 21 -16.02 -20.72 28.71
N GLY A 22 -15.04 -21.53 29.09
CA GLY A 22 -13.83 -21.75 28.28
C GLY A 22 -14.14 -22.29 26.88
N LEU A 23 -15.01 -23.29 26.79
CA LEU A 23 -15.46 -23.84 25.50
C LEU A 23 -16.28 -22.83 24.69
N ALA A 24 -17.08 -22.00 25.35
CA ALA A 24 -17.86 -20.94 24.69
C ALA A 24 -16.98 -19.81 24.12
N LEU A 25 -15.77 -19.57 24.68
CA LEU A 25 -14.85 -18.52 24.23
C LEU A 25 -14.03 -18.92 23.00
N LEU A 26 -13.83 -20.21 22.73
CA LEU A 26 -13.03 -20.69 21.59
C LEU A 26 -13.45 -20.11 20.21
N PRO A 27 -14.74 -20.12 19.82
CA PRO A 27 -15.15 -19.54 18.54
C PRO A 27 -14.94 -18.02 18.49
N ILE A 28 -15.05 -17.32 19.62
CA ILE A 28 -14.83 -15.86 19.71
C ILE A 28 -13.36 -15.54 19.45
N LEU A 29 -12.43 -16.30 20.04
CA LEU A 29 -11.00 -16.12 19.80
C LEU A 29 -10.63 -16.37 18.33
N SER A 30 -11.25 -17.36 17.69
CA SER A 30 -11.00 -17.67 16.27
C SER A 30 -11.45 -16.55 15.32
N THR A 31 -12.63 -15.97 15.57
CA THR A 31 -13.19 -14.88 14.75
C THR A 31 -12.46 -13.57 14.98
N TYR A 32 -12.03 -13.30 16.22
CA TYR A 32 -11.23 -12.13 16.55
C TYR A 32 -9.87 -12.13 15.82
N SER A 33 -9.16 -13.27 15.81
CA SER A 33 -7.89 -13.41 15.09
C SER A 33 -8.06 -13.19 13.59
N ALA A 34 -9.09 -13.80 12.98
CA ALA A 34 -9.39 -13.62 11.56
C ALA A 34 -9.77 -12.16 11.22
N SER A 35 -10.52 -11.50 12.09
CA SER A 35 -10.92 -10.09 11.92
C SER A 35 -9.71 -9.16 11.90
N HIS A 36 -8.77 -9.32 12.85
CA HIS A 36 -7.54 -8.53 12.89
C HIS A 36 -6.67 -8.70 11.65
N GLN A 37 -6.53 -9.93 11.16
CA GLN A 37 -5.79 -10.19 9.93
C GLN A 37 -6.45 -9.49 8.74
N ASN A 38 -7.78 -9.51 8.66
CA ASN A 38 -8.51 -8.88 7.57
C ASN A 38 -8.44 -7.35 7.63
N THR A 39 -8.48 -6.75 8.83
CA THR A 39 -8.28 -5.32 9.02
C THR A 39 -6.88 -4.88 8.61
N ARG A 40 -5.84 -5.63 9.00
CA ARG A 40 -4.46 -5.34 8.57
C ARG A 40 -4.30 -5.39 7.06
N ALA A 41 -4.81 -6.46 6.44
CA ALA A 41 -4.79 -6.63 4.99
C ALA A 41 -5.50 -5.48 4.24
N THR A 42 -6.61 -4.99 4.79
CA THR A 42 -7.37 -3.86 4.22
C THR A 42 -6.61 -2.55 4.38
N MET A 43 -5.98 -2.33 5.53
CA MET A 43 -5.17 -1.15 5.79
C MET A 43 -3.94 -1.09 4.88
N GLU A 44 -3.26 -2.21 4.67
CA GLU A 44 -2.16 -2.37 3.72
C GLU A 44 -2.59 -2.06 2.28
N GLU A 45 -3.77 -2.54 1.89
CA GLU A 45 -4.30 -2.27 0.56
C GLU A 45 -4.63 -0.78 0.36
N VAL A 46 -5.32 -0.15 1.31
CA VAL A 46 -5.65 1.29 1.23
C VAL A 46 -4.39 2.15 1.20
N THR A 47 -3.39 1.82 2.03
CA THR A 47 -2.11 2.53 2.03
C THR A 47 -1.36 2.37 0.71
N SER A 48 -1.37 1.18 0.10
CA SER A 48 -0.77 0.95 -1.22
C SER A 48 -1.40 1.80 -2.33
N VAL A 49 -2.73 1.92 -2.33
CA VAL A 49 -3.49 2.67 -3.34
C VAL A 49 -3.28 4.17 -3.17
N ASN A 50 -3.32 4.66 -1.93
CA ASN A 50 -3.07 6.07 -1.65
C ASN A 50 -1.65 6.46 -2.07
N PHE A 51 -0.66 5.65 -1.71
CA PHE A 51 0.73 5.93 -2.08
C PHE A 51 0.94 5.90 -3.60
N ALA A 52 0.39 4.90 -4.29
CA ALA A 52 0.50 4.81 -5.75
C ALA A 52 -0.18 6.00 -6.45
N SER A 53 -1.32 6.46 -5.92
CA SER A 53 -2.03 7.64 -6.43
C SER A 53 -1.22 8.93 -6.21
N GLU A 54 -0.72 9.16 -4.99
CA GLU A 54 0.13 10.31 -4.66
C GLU A 54 1.37 10.37 -5.56
N LEU A 55 2.00 9.22 -5.79
CA LEU A 55 3.19 9.11 -6.64
C LEU A 55 2.87 9.43 -8.10
N LEU A 56 1.76 8.91 -8.60
CA LEU A 56 1.31 9.16 -9.96
C LEU A 56 0.93 10.63 -10.19
N GLU A 57 0.26 11.26 -9.24
CA GLU A 57 -0.05 12.70 -9.28
C GLU A 57 1.22 13.56 -9.28
N ALA A 58 2.19 13.23 -8.43
CA ALA A 58 3.45 13.96 -8.37
C ALA A 58 4.29 13.78 -9.65
N LEU A 59 4.31 12.59 -10.24
CA LEU A 59 4.96 12.37 -11.54
C LEU A 59 4.23 13.11 -12.67
N GLN A 60 2.90 13.18 -12.62
CA GLN A 60 2.13 13.95 -13.59
C GLN A 60 2.41 15.46 -13.49
N ALA A 61 2.81 15.96 -12.33
CA ALA A 61 3.21 17.35 -12.14
C ALA A 61 4.61 17.67 -12.72
N LEU A 62 5.41 16.67 -13.09
CA LEU A 62 6.71 16.88 -13.71
C LEU A 62 6.57 17.25 -15.20
N PRO A 63 7.45 18.12 -15.73
CA PRO A 63 7.44 18.44 -17.15
C PRO A 63 7.76 17.20 -18.00
N PHE A 64 7.02 17.06 -19.10
CA PHE A 64 7.08 15.90 -20.00
C PHE A 64 8.51 15.59 -20.47
N ASP A 65 9.32 16.61 -20.75
CA ASP A 65 10.70 16.46 -21.21
C ASP A 65 11.62 15.80 -20.17
N GLN A 66 11.35 15.96 -18.87
CA GLN A 66 12.11 15.29 -17.81
C GLN A 66 11.71 13.82 -17.68
N LEU A 67 10.41 13.52 -17.82
CA LEU A 67 9.89 12.15 -17.77
C LEU A 67 10.37 11.32 -18.97
N CYS A 68 10.49 11.92 -20.16
CA CYS A 68 11.00 11.24 -21.36
C CYS A 68 12.43 10.70 -21.21
N LEU A 69 13.26 11.34 -20.38
CA LEU A 69 14.65 10.94 -20.18
C LEU A 69 14.77 9.71 -19.25
N MET A 70 13.70 9.40 -18.50
CA MET A 70 13.61 8.29 -17.56
C MET A 70 12.98 7.07 -18.23
N ASN A 71 13.55 6.58 -19.32
CA ASN A 71 13.14 5.32 -19.94
C ASN A 71 13.73 4.12 -19.15
N SER A 72 13.41 4.03 -17.85
CA SER A 72 13.98 3.02 -16.96
C SER A 72 13.01 2.64 -15.84
N ALA A 73 13.07 1.37 -15.41
CA ALA A 73 12.44 0.94 -14.18
C ALA A 73 13.15 1.60 -13.00
N ILE A 74 12.38 2.26 -12.14
CA ILE A 74 12.81 2.94 -10.93
C ILE A 74 12.28 2.13 -9.75
N GLU A 75 13.17 1.71 -8.88
CA GLU A 75 12.80 0.97 -7.67
C GLU A 75 12.82 1.90 -6.46
N PHE A 76 11.82 1.76 -5.61
CA PHE A 76 11.80 2.39 -4.30
C PHE A 76 12.18 1.36 -3.25
N SER A 77 13.30 1.59 -2.59
CA SER A 77 13.76 0.78 -1.46
C SER A 77 14.05 1.70 -0.29
N SER A 78 13.51 1.37 0.88
CA SER A 78 13.94 1.96 2.16
C SER A 78 13.82 3.49 2.23
N GLY A 79 12.79 4.07 1.62
CA GLY A 79 12.53 5.51 1.69
C GLY A 79 13.05 6.32 0.49
N ASN A 80 13.85 5.71 -0.38
CA ASN A 80 14.49 6.40 -1.51
C ASN A 80 14.19 5.71 -2.83
N PHE A 81 14.06 6.52 -3.89
CA PHE A 81 14.02 6.04 -5.28
C PHE A 81 15.45 5.86 -5.80
N SER A 82 15.66 4.79 -6.57
CA SER A 82 16.91 4.56 -7.30
C SER A 82 16.61 4.09 -8.73
N PRO A 83 16.92 4.88 -9.77
CA PRO A 83 17.35 6.29 -9.70
C PRO A 83 16.22 7.24 -9.26
N ASP A 84 16.54 8.37 -8.63
CA ASP A 84 15.52 9.32 -8.13
C ASP A 84 14.87 10.14 -9.26
N PRO A 85 13.57 9.93 -9.55
CA PRO A 85 12.84 10.66 -10.59
C PRO A 85 12.71 12.15 -10.29
N PHE A 86 12.82 12.55 -9.03
CA PHE A 86 12.64 13.93 -8.59
C PHE A 86 13.97 14.67 -8.39
N ALA A 87 15.13 14.03 -8.58
CA ALA A 87 16.43 14.65 -8.33
C ALA A 87 16.62 15.97 -9.12
N THR A 88 16.21 15.98 -10.39
CA THR A 88 16.28 17.17 -11.25
C THR A 88 15.26 18.25 -10.86
N ALA A 89 14.10 17.85 -10.33
CA ALA A 89 13.08 18.77 -9.84
C ALA A 89 13.48 19.40 -8.50
N MET A 90 14.04 18.61 -7.58
CA MET A 90 14.66 19.08 -6.34
C MET A 90 15.78 20.09 -6.62
N ALA A 91 16.64 19.80 -7.59
CA ALA A 91 17.72 20.73 -7.99
C ALA A 91 17.18 22.07 -8.52
N LYS A 92 15.94 22.10 -9.03
CA LYS A 92 15.25 23.32 -9.47
C LYS A 92 14.42 24.01 -8.38
N GLY A 93 14.50 23.54 -7.13
CA GLY A 93 13.74 24.08 -6.00
C GLY A 93 12.30 23.57 -5.89
N ASN A 94 11.90 22.59 -6.72
CA ASN A 94 10.60 21.95 -6.63
C ASN A 94 10.67 20.81 -5.61
N HIS A 95 10.21 21.08 -4.39
CA HIS A 95 10.05 20.05 -3.37
C HIS A 95 8.78 19.26 -3.64
N HIS A 96 8.91 18.08 -4.25
CA HIS A 96 7.82 17.12 -4.29
C HIS A 96 7.73 16.44 -2.92
N GLY A 97 6.60 16.58 -2.23
CA GLY A 97 6.37 16.09 -0.86
C GLY A 97 6.44 14.57 -0.67
N LEU A 98 6.84 13.82 -1.70
CA LEU A 98 6.97 12.36 -1.69
C LEU A 98 8.20 11.85 -0.90
N GLY A 99 9.23 12.69 -0.72
CA GLY A 99 10.49 12.27 -0.12
C GLY A 99 10.47 12.04 1.40
N ALA A 100 9.33 12.20 2.08
CA ALA A 100 9.29 12.21 3.54
C ALA A 100 8.43 11.12 4.18
N ARG A 101 7.74 10.28 3.41
CA ARG A 101 6.89 9.23 3.98
C ARG A 101 7.63 7.88 3.95
N PRO A 102 8.07 7.35 5.10
CA PRO A 102 8.63 6.01 5.14
C PRO A 102 7.55 5.02 4.70
N LEU A 103 7.90 4.15 3.74
CA LEU A 103 7.06 3.01 3.42
C LEU A 103 6.96 2.10 4.65
N PRO A 104 5.79 1.49 4.90
CA PRO A 104 5.71 0.41 5.87
C PRO A 104 6.69 -0.72 5.50
N GLU A 105 7.25 -1.38 6.50
CA GLU A 105 8.18 -2.50 6.27
C GLU A 105 7.52 -3.59 5.38
N GLY A 106 8.28 -4.10 4.41
CA GLY A 106 7.83 -5.15 3.50
C GLY A 106 7.04 -4.66 2.27
N PHE A 107 6.91 -3.33 2.09
CA PHE A 107 6.41 -2.75 0.85
C PHE A 107 7.56 -2.47 -0.12
N GLU A 108 7.38 -2.87 -1.37
CA GLU A 108 8.28 -2.57 -2.48
C GLU A 108 7.50 -1.80 -3.55
N ILE A 109 8.12 -0.80 -4.16
CA ILE A 109 7.49 -0.05 -5.24
C ILE A 109 8.39 -0.06 -6.46
N THR A 110 7.79 -0.39 -7.60
CA THR A 110 8.43 -0.32 -8.90
C THR A 110 7.66 0.67 -9.75
N LEU A 111 8.34 1.74 -10.14
CA LEU A 111 7.87 2.71 -11.11
C LEU A 111 8.47 2.35 -12.47
N LEU A 112 7.66 2.41 -13.53
CA LEU A 112 8.13 2.23 -14.89
C LEU A 112 7.57 3.38 -15.73
N ILE A 113 8.46 4.11 -16.40
CA ILE A 113 8.12 5.19 -17.31
C ILE A 113 8.66 4.82 -18.68
N ASP A 114 7.77 4.73 -19.66
CA ASP A 114 8.13 4.31 -21.01
C ASP A 114 7.31 5.06 -22.07
N THR A 115 7.81 5.10 -23.31
CA THR A 115 7.11 5.75 -24.42
C THR A 115 6.03 4.85 -25.00
N TYR A 116 4.86 5.42 -25.31
CA TYR A 116 3.76 4.67 -25.91
C TYR A 116 3.33 5.29 -27.25
N PRO A 117 3.08 4.49 -28.31
CA PRO A 117 3.45 3.08 -28.45
C PRO A 117 4.97 2.89 -28.54
N ASP A 118 5.45 1.77 -28.01
CA ASP A 118 6.87 1.41 -27.97
C ASP A 118 7.42 1.22 -29.39
N SER A 119 8.00 2.29 -29.92
CA SER A 119 8.40 2.40 -31.33
C SER A 119 9.92 2.38 -31.49
N GLY A 120 10.66 1.67 -30.61
CA GLY A 120 12.05 1.20 -30.81
C GLY A 120 13.15 2.17 -31.29
N LEU A 121 12.88 3.46 -31.47
CA LEU A 121 13.76 4.40 -32.13
C LEU A 121 13.76 5.73 -31.35
N LEU A 122 14.95 6.05 -30.83
CA LEU A 122 15.43 7.32 -30.27
C LEU A 122 14.38 8.41 -29.96
N ILE A 123 14.34 8.75 -28.67
CA ILE A 123 13.45 9.65 -27.92
C ILE A 123 13.49 11.10 -28.46
N ALA A 124 12.84 11.36 -29.60
CA ALA A 124 12.61 12.73 -30.08
C ALA A 124 11.13 13.04 -30.37
N ASP A 125 10.29 12.02 -30.65
CA ASP A 125 8.96 12.24 -31.22
C ASP A 125 7.80 11.48 -30.51
N ALA A 126 8.05 10.94 -29.30
CA ALA A 126 7.02 10.26 -28.53
C ALA A 126 5.91 11.24 -28.11
N LYS A 127 4.71 11.03 -28.64
CA LYS A 127 3.51 11.83 -28.30
C LYS A 127 2.87 11.40 -26.99
N MET A 128 3.11 10.17 -26.52
CA MET A 128 2.59 9.66 -25.24
C MET A 128 3.68 8.99 -24.40
N LEU A 129 3.57 9.14 -23.09
CA LEU A 129 4.30 8.39 -22.08
C LEU A 129 3.32 7.53 -21.29
N ARG A 130 3.74 6.32 -20.94
CA ARG A 130 3.08 5.45 -19.99
C ARG A 130 3.85 5.51 -18.67
N ILE A 131 3.13 5.82 -17.61
CA ILE A 131 3.63 5.84 -16.24
C ILE A 131 2.92 4.70 -15.51
N SER A 132 3.70 3.73 -15.04
CA SER A 132 3.20 2.53 -14.38
C SER A 132 3.77 2.45 -12.98
N VAL A 133 2.90 2.44 -11.98
CA VAL A 133 3.27 2.31 -10.57
C VAL A 133 2.80 0.95 -10.08
N THR A 134 3.74 0.14 -9.60
CA THR A 134 3.47 -1.17 -9.02
C THR A 134 3.89 -1.15 -7.57
N VAL A 135 2.95 -1.44 -6.67
CA VAL A 135 3.21 -1.59 -5.22
C VAL A 135 3.04 -3.06 -4.87
N ARG A 136 4.04 -3.64 -4.20
CA ARG A 136 4.04 -5.01 -3.72
C ARG A 136 4.14 -5.02 -2.20
N TRP A 137 3.41 -5.91 -1.55
CA TRP A 137 3.53 -6.16 -0.11
C TRP A 137 3.27 -7.63 0.18
N GLY A 138 4.25 -8.30 0.77
CA GLY A 138 4.22 -9.76 0.94
C GLY A 138 4.01 -10.50 -0.39
N GLN A 139 2.90 -11.25 -0.50
CA GLN A 139 2.50 -11.98 -1.73
C GLN A 139 1.51 -11.21 -2.61
N ARG A 140 1.10 -10.00 -2.20
CA ARG A 140 0.10 -9.19 -2.91
C ARG A 140 0.79 -8.11 -3.76
N ARG A 141 0.14 -7.74 -4.86
CA ARG A 141 0.57 -6.66 -5.75
C ARG A 141 -0.61 -5.83 -6.22
N ARG A 142 -0.40 -4.51 -6.34
CA ARG A 142 -1.30 -3.58 -7.01
C ARG A 142 -0.52 -2.83 -8.09
N HIS A 143 -1.17 -2.64 -9.23
CA HIS A 143 -0.59 -1.98 -10.39
C HIS A 143 -1.58 -0.92 -10.88
N ILE A 144 -1.09 0.31 -11.00
CA ILE A 144 -1.83 1.45 -11.52
C ILE A 144 -1.02 2.00 -12.69
N GLN A 145 -1.68 2.25 -13.82
CA GLN A 145 -1.06 2.87 -14.99
C GLN A 145 -1.77 4.17 -15.36
N LEU A 146 -1.00 5.14 -15.82
CA LEU A 146 -1.47 6.37 -16.45
C LEU A 146 -0.80 6.51 -17.82
N LEU A 147 -1.59 6.92 -18.81
CA LEU A 147 -1.08 7.36 -20.10
C LEU A 147 -1.14 8.90 -20.13
N THR A 148 0.00 9.54 -20.29
CA THR A 148 0.13 11.00 -20.42
C THR A 148 0.57 11.38 -21.83
N LEU A 149 0.09 12.52 -22.32
CA LEU A 149 0.29 13.02 -23.68
C LEU A 149 1.17 14.27 -23.65
N LYS A 150 2.09 14.40 -24.61
CA LYS A 150 2.85 15.63 -24.83
C LYS A 150 1.87 16.78 -25.14
N GLY A 151 1.80 17.81 -24.29
CA GLY A 151 0.95 18.99 -24.48
C GLY A 151 -0.35 19.03 -23.69
N ARG A 152 -0.57 18.14 -22.71
CA ARG A 152 -1.44 18.49 -21.56
C ARG A 152 -0.59 19.35 -20.62
N TYR A 153 -0.89 20.65 -20.59
CA TYR A 153 -0.16 21.78 -19.97
C TYR A 153 0.87 22.45 -20.89
#